data_AF-A0AAN8GR01-F1
#
_entry.id   AF-A0AAN8GR01-F1
#
_cell.length_a   1.000
_cell.length_b   1.000
_cell.length_c   1.000
_cell.angle_alpha   90.00
_cell.angle_beta   90.00
_cell.angle_gamma   90.00
#
_symmetry.space_group_name_H-M   'P 1'
#
loop_
_entity.id
_entity.type
_entity.pdbx_description
1 polymer ?
#
loop_
_entity_poly.entity_id
_entity_poly.type
_entity_poly.pdbx_seq_one_letter_code
_entity_poly.pdbx_strand_id
1 'polypeptide(L)'
;MCALTVWGYGFLAVTVINLASLLGLFLVPFTKKPYFPKLLTYFVGLAIGTLFSNAVLQLIPEALGFDPKLDNYVENAVGIFGGFYLLFVVEKVLKMALRVDDEHGHSHFTPADPPQENFLQNGDLPEKKDSIVLTSVNTIATDKSSPNAEPVNTSMTASQDIQVSGVMCHWLRGTRVSSIKTVAWMITLSDAVHNFIDGLAIGASFTVSILAGFSTSTAIVCEEFPHELGDFVILLNAGMTVPQAVFFNMLSAVSCYIGLAFGILLGSNFAPNAIFAIAGGMFLYIALADMFPEMEKISREQKGTSNKIIFFIIQNVGLLSGFTIILLITMYAGEINLG
;
A
#
# COMPACT_ATOMS: atom_id res chain seq x y z
N MET A 1 12.90 9.53 -31.00
CA MET A 1 12.74 8.07 -30.81
C MET A 1 11.62 7.55 -31.71
N CYS A 2 11.66 6.28 -32.14
CA CYS A 2 10.52 5.65 -32.79
C CYS A 2 9.41 5.41 -31.75
N ALA A 3 8.15 5.68 -32.11
CA ALA A 3 7.01 5.48 -31.20
C ALA A 3 6.98 4.05 -30.64
N LEU A 4 7.28 3.04 -31.46
CA LEU A 4 7.31 1.64 -31.05
C LEU A 4 8.33 1.37 -29.94
N THR A 5 9.46 2.08 -29.95
CA THR A 5 10.53 1.98 -28.95
C THR A 5 10.06 2.52 -27.59
N VAL A 6 9.37 3.66 -27.57
CA VAL A 6 8.79 4.27 -26.35
C VAL A 6 7.74 3.34 -25.73
N TRP A 7 6.82 2.82 -26.55
CA TRP A 7 5.81 1.86 -26.09
C TRP A 7 6.44 0.56 -25.59
N GLY A 8 7.46 0.04 -26.28
CA GLY A 8 8.16 -1.18 -25.89
C GLY A 8 8.88 -1.06 -24.55
N TYR A 9 9.67 -0.01 -24.35
CA TYR A 9 10.38 0.21 -23.08
C TYR A 9 9.41 0.56 -21.95
N GLY A 10 8.41 1.40 -22.20
CA GLY A 10 7.40 1.75 -21.21
C GLY A 10 6.61 0.54 -20.73
N PHE A 11 6.15 -0.32 -21.65
CA PHE A 11 5.42 -1.54 -21.31
C PHE A 11 6.32 -2.50 -20.51
N LEU A 12 7.56 -2.70 -20.95
CA LEU A 12 8.52 -3.54 -20.23
C LEU A 12 8.77 -3.04 -18.80
N ALA A 13 8.94 -1.72 -18.62
CA ALA A 13 9.16 -1.11 -17.32
C ALA A 13 7.97 -1.34 -16.38
N VAL A 14 6.74 -1.06 -16.84
CA VAL A 14 5.52 -1.30 -16.04
C VAL A 14 5.35 -2.79 -15.73
N THR A 15 5.67 -3.69 -16.67
CA THR A 15 5.66 -5.13 -16.39
C THR A 15 6.67 -5.50 -15.31
N VAL A 16 7.87 -4.94 -15.32
CA VAL A 16 8.87 -5.20 -14.27
C VAL A 16 8.41 -4.67 -12.90
N ILE A 17 7.81 -3.48 -12.84
CA ILE A 17 7.23 -2.90 -11.63
C ILE A 17 6.13 -3.82 -11.07
N ASN A 18 5.15 -4.17 -11.91
CA ASN A 18 4.04 -5.04 -11.52
C ASN A 18 4.48 -6.48 -11.21
N LEU A 19 5.68 -6.91 -11.61
CA LEU A 19 6.26 -8.19 -11.19
C LEU A 19 7.02 -8.05 -9.87
N ALA A 20 7.63 -6.89 -9.60
CA ALA A 20 8.24 -6.58 -8.32
C ALA A 20 7.20 -6.63 -7.19
N SER A 21 5.96 -6.22 -7.46
CA SER A 21 4.83 -6.38 -6.54
C SER A 21 4.56 -7.79 -6.08
N LEU A 22 4.65 -8.73 -7.01
CA LEU A 22 4.47 -10.15 -6.74
C LEU A 22 5.64 -10.71 -5.93
N LEU A 23 6.81 -10.05 -5.90
CA LEU A 23 7.93 -10.48 -5.06
C LEU A 23 7.62 -10.36 -3.56
N GLY A 24 6.70 -9.46 -3.18
CA GLY A 24 6.18 -9.38 -1.81
C GLY A 24 5.64 -10.71 -1.29
N LEU A 25 5.06 -11.53 -2.17
CA LEU A 25 4.57 -12.88 -1.84
C LEU A 25 5.70 -13.83 -1.41
N PHE A 26 6.84 -13.78 -2.10
CA PHE A 26 8.00 -14.59 -1.75
C PHE A 26 8.67 -14.14 -0.44
N LEU A 27 8.38 -12.92 0.00
CA LEU A 27 8.90 -12.34 1.23
C LEU A 27 8.06 -12.66 2.47
N VAL A 28 6.85 -13.17 2.29
CA VAL A 28 5.95 -13.58 3.38
C VAL A 28 6.59 -14.55 4.38
N PRO A 29 7.30 -15.62 3.97
CA PRO A 29 7.99 -16.51 4.92
C PRO A 29 9.07 -15.80 5.74
N PHE A 30 9.63 -14.72 5.19
CA PHE A 30 10.70 -13.94 5.79
C PHE A 30 10.19 -12.83 6.71
N THR A 31 8.94 -12.39 6.58
CA THR A 31 8.30 -11.39 7.48
C THR A 31 8.41 -11.75 8.96
N LYS A 32 8.37 -13.04 9.28
CA LYS A 32 8.45 -13.57 10.66
C LYS A 32 9.86 -13.55 11.25
N LYS A 33 10.87 -13.20 10.47
CA LYS A 33 12.27 -13.24 10.91
C LYS A 33 12.69 -11.91 11.55
N PRO A 34 13.58 -11.93 12.56
CA PRO A 34 13.98 -10.73 13.29
C PRO A 34 14.81 -9.73 12.44
N TYR A 35 15.32 -10.15 11.29
CA TYR A 35 16.04 -9.27 10.36
C TYR A 35 15.13 -8.54 9.37
N PHE A 36 13.88 -8.96 9.23
CA PHE A 36 12.97 -8.40 8.23
C PHE A 36 12.67 -6.91 8.43
N PRO A 37 12.41 -6.41 9.66
CA PRO A 37 12.19 -4.97 9.86
C PRO A 37 13.41 -4.12 9.47
N LYS A 38 14.63 -4.66 9.63
CA LYS A 38 15.87 -3.99 9.19
C LYS A 38 15.94 -3.91 7.67
N LEU A 39 15.62 -5.00 6.98
CA LEU A 39 15.60 -5.05 5.52
C LEU A 39 14.51 -4.13 4.95
N LEU A 40 13.31 -4.14 5.54
CA LEU A 40 12.22 -3.25 5.17
C LEU A 40 12.60 -1.79 5.35
N THR A 41 13.22 -1.43 6.48
CA THR A 41 13.70 -0.06 6.74
C THR A 41 14.70 0.40 5.67
N TYR A 42 15.59 -0.48 5.22
CA TYR A 42 16.51 -0.16 4.13
C TYR A 42 15.76 0.14 2.83
N PHE A 43 14.78 -0.70 2.45
CA PHE A 43 14.03 -0.52 1.21
C PHE A 43 13.10 0.70 1.24
N VAL A 44 12.46 1.00 2.38
CA VAL A 44 11.69 2.23 2.55
C VAL A 44 12.62 3.46 2.46
N GLY A 45 13.80 3.41 3.07
CA GLY A 45 14.80 4.47 2.92
C GLY A 45 15.29 4.63 1.47
N LEU A 46 15.51 3.51 0.78
CA LEU A 46 15.87 3.48 -0.65
C LEU A 46 14.80 4.14 -1.50
N ALA A 47 13.52 3.79 -1.31
CA ALA A 47 12.36 4.38 -1.97
C ALA A 47 12.31 5.90 -1.83
N ILE A 48 12.38 6.40 -0.59
CA ILE A 48 12.38 7.84 -0.31
C ILE A 48 13.55 8.51 -1.03
N GLY A 49 14.75 7.91 -0.94
CA GLY A 49 15.95 8.42 -1.57
C GLY A 49 15.81 8.52 -3.09
N THR A 50 15.30 7.48 -3.75
CA THR A 50 15.12 7.48 -5.20
C THR A 50 14.02 8.43 -5.66
N LEU A 51 12.87 8.47 -4.99
CA LEU A 51 11.76 9.34 -5.38
C LEU A 51 12.07 10.81 -5.21
N PHE A 52 12.58 11.19 -4.04
CA PHE A 52 12.95 12.56 -3.74
C PHE A 52 13.99 13.06 -4.75
N SER A 53 14.99 12.22 -5.03
CA SER A 53 16.04 12.56 -5.98
C SER A 53 15.54 12.63 -7.42
N ASN A 54 14.64 11.73 -7.84
CA ASN A 54 14.06 11.76 -9.17
C ASN A 54 13.21 13.02 -9.38
N ALA A 55 12.42 13.40 -8.37
CA ALA A 55 11.64 14.63 -8.39
C ALA A 55 12.56 15.87 -8.52
N VAL A 56 13.57 15.99 -7.66
CA VAL A 56 14.41 17.20 -7.57
C VAL A 56 15.45 17.31 -8.69
N LEU A 57 16.04 16.19 -9.12
CA LEU A 57 17.15 16.20 -10.08
C LEU A 57 16.71 16.02 -11.53
N GLN A 58 15.50 15.50 -11.77
CA GLN A 58 15.02 15.22 -13.13
C GLN A 58 13.67 15.87 -13.41
N LEU A 59 12.61 15.47 -12.70
CA LEU A 59 11.25 15.90 -13.06
C LEU A 59 11.04 17.42 -12.91
N ILE A 60 11.47 18.01 -11.80
CA ILE A 60 11.30 19.45 -11.55
C ILE A 60 12.17 20.30 -12.49
N PRO A 61 13.48 20.03 -12.67
CA PRO A 61 14.29 20.77 -13.64
C PRO A 61 13.76 20.68 -15.07
N GLU A 62 13.36 19.48 -15.51
CA GLU A 62 12.78 19.27 -16.84
C GLU A 62 11.44 20.01 -17.00
N ALA A 63 10.64 20.06 -15.93
CA ALA A 63 9.40 20.80 -15.91
C ALA A 63 9.62 22.32 -15.98
N LEU A 64 10.59 22.87 -15.25
CA LEU A 64 10.75 24.32 -15.15
C LEU A 64 11.35 24.96 -16.40
N GLY A 65 12.16 24.23 -17.17
CA GLY A 65 12.84 24.75 -18.36
C GLY A 65 13.89 25.80 -17.99
N PHE A 66 15.14 25.62 -18.39
CA PHE A 66 16.21 26.55 -18.02
C PHE A 66 16.24 27.83 -18.89
N ASP A 67 15.23 28.13 -19.73
CA ASP A 67 15.18 29.36 -20.54
C ASP A 67 14.08 30.36 -20.07
N PRO A 68 14.45 31.37 -19.24
CA PRO A 68 13.51 32.25 -18.54
C PRO A 68 12.77 33.28 -19.44
N LYS A 69 12.84 33.16 -20.76
CA LYS A 69 12.09 34.03 -21.71
C LYS A 69 11.12 33.28 -22.62
N LEU A 70 11.10 31.95 -22.58
CA LEU A 70 10.24 31.10 -23.42
C LEU A 70 9.32 30.18 -22.63
N ASP A 71 9.62 29.91 -21.35
CA ASP A 71 8.96 28.84 -20.62
C ASP A 71 7.85 29.33 -19.68
N ASN A 72 6.73 28.60 -19.65
CA ASN A 72 5.58 28.77 -18.75
C ASN A 72 5.96 28.43 -17.29
N TYR A 73 7.05 29.00 -16.78
CA TYR A 73 7.63 28.75 -15.46
C TYR A 73 6.58 28.80 -14.34
N VAL A 74 5.70 29.82 -14.38
CA VAL A 74 4.64 29.98 -13.39
C VAL A 74 3.64 28.82 -13.47
N GLU A 75 3.25 28.38 -14.68
CA GLU A 75 2.33 27.26 -14.85
C GLU A 75 2.96 25.94 -14.39
N ASN A 76 4.25 25.73 -14.68
CA ASN A 76 4.98 24.52 -14.27
C ASN A 76 5.21 24.50 -12.75
N ALA A 77 5.55 25.64 -12.13
CA ALA A 77 5.63 25.74 -10.68
C ALA A 77 4.27 25.50 -10.00
N VAL A 78 3.17 26.02 -10.58
CA VAL A 78 1.80 25.71 -10.16
C VAL A 78 1.50 24.22 -10.36
N GLY A 79 1.99 23.59 -11.43
CA GLY A 79 1.87 22.16 -11.66
C GLY A 79 2.55 21.30 -10.58
N ILE A 80 3.72 21.70 -10.09
CA ILE A 80 4.42 21.03 -8.98
C ILE A 80 3.58 21.08 -7.71
N PHE A 81 3.11 22.26 -7.32
CA PHE A 81 2.21 22.37 -6.17
C PHE A 81 0.89 21.63 -6.41
N GLY A 82 0.36 21.70 -7.62
CA GLY A 82 -0.87 21.04 -8.04
C GLY A 82 -0.78 19.52 -7.91
N GLY A 83 0.33 18.91 -8.32
CA GLY A 83 0.58 17.47 -8.13
C GLY A 83 0.60 17.09 -6.65
N PHE A 84 1.38 17.82 -5.84
CA PHE A 84 1.42 17.61 -4.38
C PHE A 84 0.01 17.71 -3.76
N TYR A 85 -0.73 18.77 -4.10
CA TYR A 85 -2.07 19.02 -3.57
C TYR A 85 -3.10 18.01 -4.06
N LEU A 86 -2.98 17.53 -5.31
CA LEU A 86 -3.86 16.53 -5.88
C LEU A 86 -3.80 15.23 -5.08
N LEU A 87 -2.60 14.70 -4.80
CA LEU A 87 -2.47 13.51 -3.96
C LEU A 87 -2.97 13.73 -2.54
N PHE A 88 -2.66 14.88 -1.94
CA PHE A 88 -3.20 15.25 -0.63
C PHE A 88 -4.74 15.19 -0.61
N VAL A 89 -5.40 15.85 -1.57
CA VAL A 89 -6.87 15.88 -1.63
C VAL A 89 -7.44 14.50 -1.91
N VAL A 90 -6.88 13.76 -2.87
CA VAL A 90 -7.30 12.38 -3.18
C VAL A 90 -7.23 11.52 -1.91
N GLU A 91 -6.10 11.51 -1.21
CA GLU A 91 -5.92 10.74 0.02
C GLU A 91 -6.95 11.14 1.10
N LYS A 92 -7.15 12.45 1.32
CA LYS A 92 -8.13 12.94 2.33
C LYS A 92 -9.57 12.65 1.94
N VAL A 93 -9.92 12.79 0.68
CA VAL A 93 -11.26 12.50 0.17
C VAL A 93 -11.54 11.00 0.25
N LEU A 94 -10.59 10.14 -0.13
CA LEU A 94 -10.74 8.69 0.02
C LEU A 94 -10.97 8.30 1.49
N LYS A 95 -10.18 8.87 2.41
CA LYS A 95 -10.35 8.65 3.86
C LYS A 95 -11.71 9.14 4.37
N MET A 96 -12.20 10.28 3.88
CA MET A 96 -13.48 10.85 4.30
C MET A 96 -14.70 10.13 3.67
N ALA A 97 -14.62 9.80 2.39
CA ALA A 97 -15.72 9.21 1.62
C ALA A 97 -16.02 7.77 2.03
N LEU A 98 -15.00 7.02 2.44
CA LEU A 98 -15.16 5.61 2.76
C LEU A 98 -15.57 5.33 4.20
N ARG A 99 -15.86 6.35 5.03
CA ARG A 99 -16.26 6.22 6.45
C ARG A 99 -15.67 4.94 7.07
N VAL A 100 -14.39 4.99 7.40
CA VAL A 100 -13.92 4.14 8.48
C VAL A 100 -14.69 4.64 9.70
N ASP A 101 -15.82 4.00 10.00
CA ASP A 101 -16.50 4.23 11.26
C ASP A 101 -15.45 3.99 12.34
N ASP A 102 -15.08 5.06 13.04
CA ASP A 102 -14.33 5.04 14.30
C ASP A 102 -15.20 4.38 15.40
N GLU A 103 -15.68 3.18 15.13
CA GLU A 103 -16.24 2.28 16.12
C GLU A 103 -15.25 1.13 16.25
N HIS A 104 -14.23 1.33 17.10
CA HIS A 104 -13.87 0.44 18.22
C HIS A 104 -12.56 0.93 18.89
N GLY A 105 -12.75 1.87 19.83
CA GLY A 105 -12.02 1.89 21.11
C GLY A 105 -10.62 2.51 21.10
N HIS A 106 -10.45 3.62 21.82
CA HIS A 106 -9.55 3.66 22.97
C HIS A 106 -10.01 4.74 23.95
N SER A 107 -10.70 4.25 24.98
CA SER A 107 -10.68 4.78 26.33
C SER A 107 -9.30 5.33 26.72
N HIS A 108 -9.32 6.48 27.37
CA HIS A 108 -8.25 6.97 28.24
C HIS A 108 -7.62 5.81 29.03
N PHE A 109 -6.37 5.46 28.71
CA PHE A 109 -5.53 4.68 29.59
C PHE A 109 -4.65 5.65 30.37
N THR A 110 -5.15 6.07 31.53
CA THR A 110 -4.29 6.46 32.65
C THR A 110 -3.50 5.21 33.08
N PRO A 111 -2.18 5.30 33.35
CA PRO A 111 -1.44 4.18 33.90
C PRO A 111 -2.02 3.81 35.26
N ALA A 112 -2.41 2.54 35.44
CA ALA A 112 -2.65 2.00 36.76
C ALA A 112 -1.31 1.84 37.48
N ASP A 113 -1.22 2.38 38.69
CA ASP A 113 -0.09 2.22 39.59
C ASP A 113 0.22 0.73 39.86
N PRO A 114 1.50 0.36 40.11
CA PRO A 114 1.87 -1.01 40.43
C PRO A 114 1.31 -1.43 41.80
N PRO A 115 1.06 -2.74 42.04
CA PRO A 115 0.50 -3.20 43.31
C PRO A 115 1.50 -2.98 44.45
N GLN A 116 1.06 -2.22 45.45
CA GLN A 116 1.76 -2.02 46.71
C GLN A 116 1.61 -3.28 47.58
N GLU A 117 2.72 -3.96 47.85
CA GLU A 117 2.80 -4.96 48.92
C GLU A 117 2.53 -4.28 50.27
N ASN A 118 1.48 -4.71 50.97
CA ASN A 118 1.30 -4.39 52.37
C ASN A 118 1.26 -5.69 53.18
N PHE A 119 2.37 -5.94 53.85
CA PHE A 119 2.48 -6.77 55.04
C PHE A 119 1.47 -6.29 56.10
N LEU A 120 0.65 -7.20 56.64
CA LEU A 120 0.30 -7.29 58.07
C LEU A 120 -0.52 -8.57 58.32
N GLN A 121 -0.47 -9.00 59.58
CA GLN A 121 -0.37 -10.39 60.04
C GLN A 121 -1.51 -10.78 61.02
N ASN A 122 -1.77 -12.10 61.13
CA ASN A 122 -2.60 -12.87 62.10
C ASN A 122 -4.12 -12.98 61.85
N GLY A 123 -4.81 -14.12 62.03
CA GLY A 123 -4.46 -15.46 62.51
C GLY A 123 -5.64 -16.48 62.44
N ASP A 124 -5.32 -17.76 62.66
CA ASP A 124 -6.09 -18.92 63.14
C ASP A 124 -7.24 -19.64 62.34
N LEU A 125 -6.84 -20.81 61.77
CA LEU A 125 -7.36 -22.19 61.94
C LEU A 125 -8.75 -22.65 61.37
N PRO A 126 -8.96 -23.97 61.13
CA PRO A 126 -9.42 -24.50 59.83
C PRO A 126 -10.70 -25.36 59.91
N GLU A 127 -11.31 -25.69 58.76
CA GLU A 127 -12.07 -26.95 58.64
C GLU A 127 -12.20 -27.48 57.21
N LYS A 128 -12.60 -28.76 57.15
CA LYS A 128 -12.23 -29.84 56.24
C LYS A 128 -13.48 -30.42 55.55
N LYS A 129 -13.32 -30.95 54.32
CA LYS A 129 -13.91 -32.21 53.74
C LYS A 129 -14.00 -32.08 52.20
N ASP A 130 -13.30 -32.91 51.42
CA ASP A 130 -13.67 -34.28 51.00
C ASP A 130 -15.02 -34.29 50.24
N SER A 131 -15.24 -34.80 49.03
CA SER A 131 -14.54 -35.83 48.25
C SER A 131 -15.35 -36.19 46.97
N ILE A 132 -14.66 -36.49 45.85
CA ILE A 132 -14.79 -37.73 45.04
C ILE A 132 -16.08 -38.00 44.19
N VAL A 133 -15.91 -37.90 42.85
CA VAL A 133 -16.06 -38.95 41.79
C VAL A 133 -17.34 -39.14 40.93
N LEU A 134 -17.07 -39.28 39.60
CA LEU A 134 -17.72 -40.00 38.46
C LEU A 134 -19.22 -39.77 38.17
N THR A 135 -19.78 -39.93 36.97
CA THR A 135 -19.40 -40.16 35.55
C THR A 135 -20.72 -40.43 34.80
N SER A 136 -20.66 -40.45 33.46
CA SER A 136 -21.61 -41.04 32.48
C SER A 136 -22.83 -40.17 32.13
N VAL A 137 -22.95 -39.65 30.89
CA VAL A 137 -23.09 -40.26 29.54
C VAL A 137 -24.52 -40.70 29.22
N ASN A 138 -25.07 -39.98 28.23
CA ASN A 138 -26.11 -40.27 27.22
C ASN A 138 -27.20 -41.31 27.50
N THR A 139 -28.45 -40.90 27.25
CA THR A 139 -29.33 -41.67 26.35
C THR A 139 -30.46 -40.82 25.76
N ILE A 140 -30.69 -41.04 24.46
CA ILE A 140 -31.81 -40.56 23.63
C ILE A 140 -33.01 -41.46 23.89
N ALA A 141 -34.22 -40.91 23.98
CA ALA A 141 -35.45 -41.63 23.60
C ALA A 141 -36.57 -40.67 23.20
N THR A 142 -37.08 -40.92 22.01
CA THR A 142 -38.34 -40.50 21.37
C THR A 142 -39.58 -40.83 22.22
N ASP A 143 -40.68 -40.06 22.13
CA ASP A 143 -41.83 -40.43 21.29
C ASP A 143 -42.99 -39.40 21.29
N LYS A 144 -43.82 -39.58 20.27
CA LYS A 144 -44.93 -38.78 19.73
C LYS A 144 -46.10 -38.48 20.67
N SER A 145 -46.77 -37.34 20.45
CA SER A 145 -48.23 -37.27 20.23
C SER A 145 -48.69 -35.85 19.83
N SER A 146 -49.45 -35.76 18.74
CA SER A 146 -50.38 -34.66 18.40
C SER A 146 -51.78 -35.29 18.26
N PRO A 147 -52.90 -34.54 18.35
CA PRO A 147 -53.43 -33.94 17.12
C PRO A 147 -54.26 -32.63 17.24
N ASN A 148 -54.25 -31.88 16.12
CA ASN A 148 -55.32 -31.07 15.49
C ASN A 148 -55.82 -29.72 16.06
N ALA A 149 -55.54 -28.64 15.29
CA ALA A 149 -56.55 -27.75 14.68
C ALA A 149 -55.91 -26.88 13.55
N GLU A 150 -56.44 -26.98 12.34
CA GLU A 150 -56.19 -26.14 11.13
C GLU A 150 -57.25 -25.00 11.02
N PRO A 151 -57.27 -24.11 9.98
CA PRO A 151 -56.20 -23.48 9.20
C PRO A 151 -56.41 -21.95 9.03
N VAL A 152 -55.39 -21.21 8.59
CA VAL A 152 -55.60 -19.93 7.87
C VAL A 152 -54.73 -19.92 6.62
N ASN A 153 -55.41 -19.99 5.47
CA ASN A 153 -54.85 -19.78 4.15
C ASN A 153 -54.74 -18.27 3.89
N THR A 154 -53.57 -17.79 3.48
CA THR A 154 -53.49 -16.72 2.47
C THR A 154 -52.29 -17.01 1.57
N SER A 155 -52.63 -17.14 0.30
CA SER A 155 -51.83 -17.59 -0.82
C SER A 155 -50.83 -16.55 -1.33
N MET A 156 -49.65 -17.06 -1.70
CA MET A 156 -48.91 -16.77 -2.93
C MET A 156 -48.35 -15.35 -3.17
N THR A 157 -47.03 -15.26 -3.12
CA THR A 157 -46.28 -14.67 -4.24
C THR A 157 -44.93 -15.38 -4.35
N ALA A 158 -44.81 -16.23 -5.36
CA ALA A 158 -43.57 -16.85 -5.77
C ALA A 158 -42.59 -15.77 -6.23
N SER A 159 -41.46 -15.64 -5.55
CA SER A 159 -40.31 -14.88 -6.05
C SER A 159 -39.28 -15.92 -6.48
N GLN A 160 -39.13 -16.04 -7.80
CA GLN A 160 -38.21 -16.95 -8.46
C GLN A 160 -36.78 -16.70 -7.97
N ASP A 161 -36.14 -17.73 -7.42
CA ASP A 161 -34.69 -17.75 -7.27
C ASP A 161 -34.07 -17.67 -8.67
N ILE A 162 -33.55 -16.50 -9.03
CA ILE A 162 -32.68 -16.33 -10.18
C ILE A 162 -31.37 -17.04 -9.82
N GLN A 163 -31.26 -18.31 -10.22
CA GLN A 163 -29.97 -18.99 -10.33
C GLN A 163 -29.14 -18.28 -11.42
N VAL A 164 -28.43 -17.22 -11.04
CA VAL A 164 -27.27 -16.76 -11.80
C VAL A 164 -26.20 -17.83 -11.58
N SER A 165 -26.07 -18.75 -12.54
CA SER A 165 -24.87 -19.55 -12.74
C SER A 165 -23.73 -18.60 -13.10
N GLY A 166 -23.20 -17.92 -12.08
CA GLY A 166 -22.02 -17.08 -12.18
C GLY A 166 -20.81 -17.98 -12.23
N VAL A 167 -19.98 -17.78 -13.26
CA VAL A 167 -18.60 -18.27 -13.31
C VAL A 167 -17.85 -17.66 -12.13
N MET A 168 -17.98 -18.28 -10.97
CA MET A 168 -17.38 -17.78 -9.73
C MET A 168 -15.97 -18.36 -9.67
N CYS A 169 -14.99 -17.49 -9.94
CA CYS A 169 -13.57 -17.83 -9.86
C CYS A 169 -13.28 -18.52 -8.52
N HIS A 170 -12.67 -19.71 -8.58
CA HIS A 170 -12.25 -20.51 -7.43
C HIS A 170 -11.44 -19.72 -6.38
N TRP A 171 -10.77 -18.64 -6.82
CA TRP A 171 -9.98 -17.70 -6.04
C TRP A 171 -10.76 -16.86 -5.01
N LEU A 172 -12.08 -16.71 -5.17
CA LEU A 172 -12.93 -15.92 -4.27
C LEU A 172 -13.61 -16.78 -3.16
N ARG A 173 -13.21 -18.04 -3.01
CA ARG A 173 -13.81 -18.96 -2.03
C ARG A 173 -13.18 -18.78 -0.65
N GLY A 174 -13.68 -17.80 0.11
CA GLY A 174 -13.29 -17.51 1.50
C GLY A 174 -14.39 -16.76 2.27
N THR A 175 -14.26 -16.70 3.60
CA THR A 175 -15.23 -16.16 4.56
C THR A 175 -15.83 -14.80 4.14
N ARG A 176 -17.10 -14.59 4.48
CA ARG A 176 -18.00 -13.52 4.00
C ARG A 176 -17.32 -12.13 3.96
N VAL A 177 -17.03 -11.67 2.75
CA VAL A 177 -16.45 -10.36 2.37
C VAL A 177 -17.49 -9.24 2.62
N SER A 178 -17.91 -8.97 3.85
CA SER A 178 -18.92 -7.91 4.12
C SER A 178 -18.48 -6.79 5.06
N SER A 179 -17.55 -7.00 6.00
CA SER A 179 -16.95 -5.89 6.79
C SER A 179 -15.50 -5.57 6.41
N ILE A 180 -14.76 -6.55 5.88
CA ILE A 180 -13.40 -6.39 5.30
C ILE A 180 -13.41 -5.47 4.06
N LYS A 181 -14.60 -5.27 3.45
CA LYS A 181 -14.79 -4.51 2.21
C LYS A 181 -14.25 -3.08 2.32
N THR A 182 -14.53 -2.35 3.39
CA THR A 182 -14.27 -0.90 3.40
C THR A 182 -12.77 -0.59 3.42
N VAL A 183 -12.00 -1.26 4.27
CA VAL A 183 -10.54 -1.04 4.37
C VAL A 183 -9.83 -1.55 3.11
N ALA A 184 -10.20 -2.74 2.60
CA ALA A 184 -9.60 -3.29 1.38
C ALA A 184 -9.89 -2.41 0.15
N TRP A 185 -11.11 -1.89 0.01
CA TRP A 185 -11.46 -0.96 -1.07
C TRP A 185 -10.74 0.39 -0.93
N MET A 186 -10.56 0.90 0.29
CA MET A 186 -9.81 2.13 0.52
C MET A 186 -8.36 2.00 0.06
N ILE A 187 -7.69 0.93 0.49
CA ILE A 187 -6.29 0.64 0.14
C ILE A 187 -6.16 0.45 -1.37
N THR A 188 -6.96 -0.46 -1.94
CA THR A 188 -6.89 -0.77 -3.38
C THR A 188 -7.17 0.46 -4.26
N LEU A 189 -8.11 1.32 -3.88
CA LEU A 189 -8.43 2.52 -4.66
C LEU A 189 -7.33 3.58 -4.56
N SER A 190 -6.76 3.77 -3.37
CA SER A 190 -5.64 4.70 -3.18
C SER A 190 -4.43 4.23 -3.98
N ASP A 191 -4.10 2.95 -3.87
CA ASP A 191 -3.01 2.30 -4.58
C ASP A 191 -3.21 2.32 -6.10
N ALA A 192 -4.45 2.18 -6.60
CA ALA A 192 -4.75 2.32 -8.02
C ALA A 192 -4.57 3.76 -8.54
N VAL A 193 -4.81 4.79 -7.72
CA VAL A 193 -4.55 6.17 -8.14
C VAL A 193 -3.05 6.45 -8.20
N HIS A 194 -2.29 5.97 -7.22
CA HIS A 194 -0.82 6.06 -7.22
C HIS A 194 -0.22 5.35 -8.43
N ASN A 195 -0.55 4.07 -8.63
CA ASN A 195 -0.10 3.28 -9.78
C ASN A 195 -0.42 3.94 -11.13
N PHE A 196 -1.62 4.53 -11.29
CA PHE A 196 -1.96 5.29 -12.50
C PHE A 196 -1.02 6.48 -12.72
N ILE A 197 -0.69 7.21 -11.67
CA ILE A 197 0.23 8.34 -11.71
C ILE A 197 1.65 7.90 -12.06
N ASP A 198 2.11 6.77 -11.52
CA ASP A 198 3.43 6.23 -11.80
C ASP A 198 3.55 5.82 -13.26
N GLY A 199 2.52 5.15 -13.78
CA GLY A 199 2.39 4.86 -15.20
C GLY A 199 2.45 6.14 -16.04
N LEU A 200 1.70 7.18 -15.65
CA LEU A 200 1.69 8.48 -16.34
C LEU A 200 3.09 9.10 -16.40
N ALA A 201 3.83 9.07 -15.28
CA ALA A 201 5.19 9.59 -15.17
C ALA A 201 6.18 8.78 -16.02
N ILE A 202 6.10 7.45 -16.00
CA ILE A 202 6.92 6.56 -16.85
C ILE A 202 6.69 6.87 -18.33
N GLY A 203 5.41 6.93 -18.73
CA GLY A 203 5.02 7.17 -20.11
C GLY A 203 5.55 8.50 -20.63
N ALA A 204 5.36 9.57 -19.86
CA ALA A 204 5.90 10.89 -20.22
C ALA A 204 7.45 10.90 -20.24
N SER A 205 8.10 10.23 -19.29
CA SER A 205 9.57 10.20 -19.21
C SER A 205 10.20 9.52 -20.42
N PHE A 206 9.65 8.38 -20.88
CA PHE A 206 10.13 7.71 -22.09
C PHE A 206 9.87 8.49 -23.39
N THR A 207 8.89 9.40 -23.42
CA THR A 207 8.70 10.29 -24.59
C THR A 207 9.81 11.33 -24.72
N VAL A 208 10.45 11.71 -23.61
CA VAL A 208 11.56 12.67 -23.58
C VAL A 208 12.89 12.00 -23.85
N SER A 209 13.25 10.98 -23.08
CA SER A 209 14.45 10.19 -23.34
C SER A 209 14.36 8.78 -22.74
N ILE A 210 15.11 7.85 -23.32
CA ILE A 210 15.21 6.47 -22.80
C ILE A 210 15.71 6.49 -21.36
N LEU A 211 16.69 7.35 -21.08
CA LEU A 211 17.29 7.47 -19.77
C LEU A 211 16.36 8.09 -18.73
N ALA A 212 15.64 9.16 -19.07
CA ALA A 212 14.63 9.73 -18.18
C ALA A 212 13.56 8.69 -17.84
N GLY A 213 13.12 7.93 -18.85
CA GLY A 213 12.24 6.78 -18.65
C GLY A 213 12.81 5.74 -17.69
N PHE A 214 14.04 5.26 -17.92
CA PHE A 214 14.70 4.30 -17.03
C PHE A 214 14.90 4.83 -15.60
N SER A 215 15.24 6.11 -15.44
CA SER A 215 15.41 6.72 -14.13
C SER A 215 14.10 6.76 -13.36
N THR A 216 13.04 7.30 -13.98
CA THR A 216 11.70 7.37 -13.39
C THR A 216 11.20 5.97 -13.06
N SER A 217 11.35 4.99 -13.96
CA SER A 217 10.99 3.59 -13.67
C SER A 217 11.80 3.00 -12.53
N THR A 218 13.09 3.31 -12.41
CA THR A 218 13.94 2.83 -11.30
C THR A 218 13.46 3.41 -9.97
N ALA A 219 13.08 4.69 -9.93
CA ALA A 219 12.54 5.32 -8.75
C ALA A 219 11.22 4.66 -8.30
N ILE A 220 10.31 4.43 -9.25
CA ILE A 220 9.01 3.78 -8.99
C ILE A 220 9.20 2.32 -8.55
N VAL A 221 10.05 1.52 -9.22
CA VAL A 221 10.33 0.15 -8.75
C VAL A 221 10.80 0.13 -7.29
N CYS A 222 11.62 1.10 -6.90
CA CYS A 222 12.16 1.18 -5.55
C CYS A 222 11.09 1.55 -4.51
N GLU A 223 10.05 2.32 -4.88
CA GLU A 223 8.94 2.69 -3.99
C GLU A 223 7.82 1.67 -3.94
N GLU A 224 7.49 1.05 -5.07
CA GLU A 224 6.40 0.09 -5.17
C GLU A 224 6.70 -1.16 -4.34
N PHE A 225 7.96 -1.61 -4.35
CA PHE A 225 8.36 -2.79 -3.60
C PHE A 225 8.05 -2.72 -2.08
N PRO A 226 8.46 -1.69 -1.32
CA PRO A 226 8.06 -1.55 0.08
C PRO A 226 6.58 -1.20 0.25
N HIS A 227 5.98 -0.40 -0.65
CA HIS A 227 4.57 0.01 -0.57
C HIS A 227 3.62 -1.19 -0.68
N GLU A 228 3.76 -2.00 -1.74
CA GLU A 228 2.91 -3.16 -2.00
C GLU A 228 3.08 -4.27 -0.96
N LEU A 229 4.29 -4.41 -0.41
CA LEU A 229 4.55 -5.29 0.72
C LEU A 229 3.81 -4.82 1.99
N GLY A 230 3.73 -3.51 2.22
CA GLY A 230 2.96 -2.90 3.30
C GLY A 230 1.46 -3.15 3.14
N ASP A 231 0.91 -2.83 1.98
CA ASP A 231 -0.50 -3.03 1.64
C ASP A 231 -0.91 -4.50 1.76
N PHE A 232 -0.07 -5.40 1.25
CA PHE A 232 -0.28 -6.84 1.40
C PHE A 232 -0.39 -7.26 2.88
N VAL A 233 0.49 -6.76 3.76
CA VAL A 233 0.43 -7.07 5.21
C VAL A 233 -0.83 -6.50 5.85
N ILE A 234 -1.25 -5.29 5.47
CA ILE A 234 -2.48 -4.66 5.99
C ILE A 234 -3.71 -5.45 5.56
N LEU A 235 -3.80 -5.88 4.30
CA LEU A 235 -4.91 -6.70 3.78
C LEU A 235 -5.01 -8.07 4.46
N LEU A 236 -3.86 -8.72 4.73
CA LEU A 236 -3.83 -9.95 5.51
C LEU A 236 -4.32 -9.72 6.96
N ASN A 237 -3.88 -8.64 7.60
CA ASN A 237 -4.31 -8.29 8.95
C ASN A 237 -5.80 -7.90 9.02
N ALA A 238 -6.36 -7.38 7.92
CA ALA A 238 -7.79 -7.14 7.77
C ALA A 238 -8.61 -8.44 7.57
N GLY A 239 -7.97 -9.61 7.52
CA GLY A 239 -8.61 -10.92 7.45
C GLY A 239 -8.76 -11.49 6.04
N MET A 240 -8.11 -10.90 5.03
CA MET A 240 -8.08 -11.47 3.68
C MET A 240 -7.14 -12.67 3.59
N THR A 241 -7.50 -13.64 2.76
CA THR A 241 -6.59 -14.74 2.42
C THR A 241 -5.46 -14.25 1.50
N VAL A 242 -4.32 -14.94 1.52
CA VAL A 242 -3.17 -14.62 0.65
C VAL A 242 -3.56 -14.46 -0.83
N PRO A 243 -4.36 -15.35 -1.45
CA PRO A 243 -4.75 -15.16 -2.85
C PRO A 243 -5.67 -13.96 -3.08
N GLN A 244 -6.50 -13.60 -2.10
CA GLN A 244 -7.33 -12.41 -2.18
C GLN A 244 -6.48 -11.14 -2.12
N ALA A 245 -5.54 -11.04 -1.18
CA ALA A 245 -4.66 -9.88 -1.07
C ALA A 245 -3.83 -9.67 -2.35
N VAL A 246 -3.26 -10.74 -2.91
CA VAL A 246 -2.54 -10.68 -4.20
C VAL A 246 -3.45 -10.22 -5.34
N PHE A 247 -4.70 -10.71 -5.40
CA PHE A 247 -5.63 -10.31 -6.45
C PHE A 247 -5.95 -8.81 -6.41
N PHE A 248 -6.20 -8.24 -5.22
CA PHE A 248 -6.48 -6.82 -5.09
C PHE A 248 -5.25 -5.94 -5.40
N ASN A 249 -4.05 -6.35 -4.98
CA ASN A 249 -2.80 -5.66 -5.33
C ASN A 249 -2.49 -5.72 -6.84
N MET A 250 -2.77 -6.85 -7.50
CA MET A 250 -2.63 -6.93 -8.95
C MET A 250 -3.70 -6.09 -9.68
N LEU A 251 -4.89 -5.97 -9.10
CA LEU A 251 -5.98 -5.18 -9.68
C LEU A 251 -5.65 -3.68 -9.68
N SER A 252 -5.05 -3.15 -8.60
CA SER A 252 -4.55 -1.78 -8.57
C SER A 252 -3.38 -1.58 -9.54
N ALA A 253 -2.43 -2.51 -9.61
CA ALA A 253 -1.28 -2.44 -10.52
C ALA A 253 -1.66 -2.36 -12.03
N VAL A 254 -2.84 -2.85 -12.43
CA VAL A 254 -3.33 -2.69 -13.82
C VAL A 254 -3.53 -1.21 -14.20
N SER A 255 -3.87 -0.36 -13.23
CA SER A 255 -4.02 1.09 -13.46
C SER A 255 -2.74 1.75 -13.98
N CYS A 256 -1.56 1.19 -13.64
CA CYS A 256 -0.26 1.67 -14.12
C CYS A 256 -0.11 1.55 -15.64
N TYR A 257 -0.64 0.49 -16.25
CA TYR A 257 -0.67 0.39 -17.72
C TYR A 257 -1.57 1.44 -18.37
N ILE A 258 -2.69 1.78 -17.71
CA ILE A 258 -3.58 2.84 -18.18
C ILE A 258 -2.85 4.18 -18.08
N GLY A 259 -2.22 4.45 -16.94
CA GLY A 259 -1.34 5.60 -16.73
C GLY A 259 -0.29 5.74 -17.81
N LEU A 260 0.44 4.66 -18.11
CA LEU A 260 1.46 4.60 -19.16
C LEU A 260 0.92 5.02 -20.52
N ALA A 261 -0.23 4.47 -20.92
CA ALA A 261 -0.84 4.81 -22.20
C ALA A 261 -1.17 6.31 -22.27
N PHE A 262 -1.76 6.87 -21.21
CA PHE A 262 -2.02 8.31 -21.12
C PHE A 262 -0.73 9.13 -21.10
N GLY A 263 0.31 8.67 -20.41
CA GLY A 263 1.60 9.37 -20.30
C GLY A 263 2.29 9.48 -21.65
N ILE A 264 2.31 8.38 -22.43
CA ILE A 264 2.88 8.39 -23.78
C ILE A 264 2.06 9.27 -24.71
N LEU A 265 0.73 9.16 -24.68
CA LEU A 265 -0.15 9.94 -25.56
C LEU A 265 -0.09 11.44 -25.25
N LEU A 266 -0.12 11.82 -23.97
CA LEU A 266 -0.04 13.22 -23.56
C LEU A 266 1.37 13.78 -23.75
N GLY A 267 2.42 13.01 -23.43
CA GLY A 267 3.81 13.43 -23.63
C GLY A 267 4.18 13.63 -25.10
N SER A 268 3.56 12.90 -26.02
CA SER A 268 3.83 13.01 -27.46
C SER A 268 3.05 14.13 -28.17
N ASN A 269 1.89 14.56 -27.62
CA ASN A 269 0.97 15.49 -28.29
C ASN A 269 0.80 16.84 -27.55
N PHE A 270 1.13 16.91 -26.26
CA PHE A 270 1.02 18.09 -25.41
C PHE A 270 2.38 18.45 -24.79
N ALA A 271 2.41 19.43 -23.88
CA ALA A 271 3.62 19.87 -23.18
C ALA A 271 4.04 18.83 -22.11
N PRO A 272 5.11 18.04 -22.33
CA PRO A 272 5.57 17.04 -21.34
C PRO A 272 5.97 17.68 -20.01
N ASN A 273 6.39 18.94 -20.03
CA ASN A 273 6.81 19.72 -18.86
C ASN A 273 5.70 19.81 -17.79
N ALA A 274 4.43 19.90 -18.19
CA ALA A 274 3.31 19.92 -17.25
C ALA A 274 3.12 18.58 -16.54
N ILE A 275 3.34 17.47 -17.27
CA ILE A 275 3.27 16.12 -16.68
C ILE A 275 4.41 15.93 -15.69
N PHE A 276 5.63 16.38 -16.02
CA PHE A 276 6.76 16.33 -15.11
C PHE A 276 6.60 17.24 -13.89
N ALA A 277 6.00 18.41 -14.05
CA ALA A 277 5.67 19.28 -12.93
C ALA A 277 4.76 18.54 -11.95
N ILE A 278 3.64 18.02 -12.45
CA ILE A 278 2.65 17.28 -11.66
C ILE A 278 3.30 16.04 -11.02
N ALA A 279 4.01 15.22 -11.79
CA ALA A 279 4.70 14.02 -11.28
C ALA A 279 5.77 14.34 -10.22
N GLY A 280 6.57 15.39 -10.43
CA GLY A 280 7.58 15.83 -9.47
C GLY A 280 6.98 16.26 -8.13
N GLY A 281 5.86 16.99 -8.17
CA GLY A 281 5.09 17.34 -6.96
C GLY A 281 4.54 16.13 -6.21
N MET A 282 4.06 15.13 -6.94
CA MET A 282 3.52 13.89 -6.39
C MET A 282 4.60 13.01 -5.78
N PHE A 283 5.74 12.84 -6.45
CA PHE A 283 6.88 12.08 -5.92
C PHE A 283 7.42 12.71 -4.64
N LEU A 284 7.42 14.05 -4.54
CA LEU A 284 7.74 14.72 -3.28
C LEU A 284 6.70 14.44 -2.18
N TYR A 285 5.41 14.40 -2.51
CA TYR A 285 4.36 14.03 -1.55
C TYR A 285 4.54 12.60 -1.06
N ILE A 286 4.68 11.62 -1.96
CA ILE A 286 4.83 10.21 -1.60
C ILE A 286 6.09 10.00 -0.75
N ALA A 287 7.22 10.56 -1.18
CA ALA A 287 8.48 10.44 -0.44
C ALA A 287 8.40 11.04 0.97
N LEU A 288 7.83 12.24 1.13
CA LEU A 288 7.91 13.00 2.39
C LEU A 288 6.70 12.84 3.30
N ALA A 289 5.50 12.74 2.75
CA ALA A 289 4.24 12.70 3.50
C ALA A 289 3.77 11.27 3.78
N ASP A 290 4.18 10.29 2.98
CA ASP A 290 3.72 8.89 3.11
C ASP A 290 4.85 7.95 3.59
N MET A 291 5.91 7.81 2.78
CA MET A 291 6.99 6.86 3.09
C MET A 291 7.88 7.30 4.27
N PHE A 292 8.20 8.59 4.39
CA PHE A 292 9.05 9.08 5.48
C PHE A 292 8.45 8.85 6.87
N PRO A 293 7.16 9.17 7.13
CA PRO A 293 6.53 8.87 8.40
C PRO A 293 6.46 7.38 8.72
N GLU A 294 6.22 6.52 7.71
CA GLU A 294 6.20 5.06 7.92
C GLU A 294 7.60 4.54 8.29
N MET A 295 8.65 5.05 7.66
CA MET A 295 10.04 4.73 8.02
C MET A 295 10.38 5.13 9.46
N GLU A 296 9.91 6.31 9.91
CA GLU A 296 10.08 6.75 11.29
C GLU A 296 9.33 5.86 12.29
N LYS A 297 8.09 5.47 11.95
CA LYS A 297 7.25 4.61 12.78
C LYS A 297 7.92 3.26 13.04
N ILE A 298 8.43 2.59 12.00
CA ILE A 298 9.18 1.33 12.12
C ILE A 298 10.36 1.47 13.08
N SER A 299 11.08 2.60 13.04
CA SER A 299 12.21 2.88 13.94
C SER A 299 11.79 3.22 15.37
N ARG A 300 10.64 3.88 15.57
CA ARG A 300 10.13 4.25 16.90
C ARG A 300 9.65 3.04 17.70
N GLU A 301 9.13 2.02 17.01
CA GLU A 301 8.71 0.75 17.63
C GLU A 301 9.90 -0.06 18.22
N GLN A 302 11.14 0.25 17.83
CA GLN A 302 12.31 -0.48 18.29
C GLN A 302 12.70 -0.12 19.74
N LYS A 303 12.78 -1.15 20.58
CA LYS A 303 13.25 -1.04 21.98
C LYS A 303 14.77 -1.13 22.04
N GLY A 304 15.37 -0.28 22.89
CA GLY A 304 16.80 -0.25 23.18
C GLY A 304 17.61 0.72 22.30
N THR A 305 18.51 1.48 22.93
CA THR A 305 19.35 2.50 22.26
C THR A 305 20.21 1.94 21.14
N SER A 306 20.79 0.74 21.31
CA SER A 306 21.60 0.10 20.27
C SER A 306 20.80 -0.21 19.01
N ASN A 307 19.55 -0.66 19.14
CA ASN A 307 18.70 -0.95 18.00
C ASN A 307 18.29 0.35 17.28
N LYS A 308 17.96 1.40 18.03
CA LYS A 308 17.65 2.72 17.44
C LYS A 308 18.81 3.24 16.58
N ILE A 309 20.05 3.11 17.06
CA ILE A 309 21.24 3.51 16.29
C ILE A 309 21.39 2.67 15.02
N ILE A 310 21.18 1.35 15.11
CA ILE A 310 21.25 0.45 13.94
C ILE A 310 20.20 0.86 12.88
N PHE A 311 18.96 1.08 13.29
CA PHE A 311 17.89 1.51 12.37
C PHE A 311 18.21 2.88 11.77
N PHE A 312 18.69 3.84 12.56
CA PHE A 312 19.14 5.13 12.06
C PHE A 312 20.22 5.00 10.98
N ILE A 313 21.24 4.16 11.20
CA ILE A 313 22.28 3.90 10.18
C ILE A 313 21.67 3.30 8.92
N ILE A 314 20.78 2.31 9.07
CA ILE A 314 20.13 1.64 7.93
C ILE A 314 19.26 2.62 7.13
N GLN A 315 18.50 3.49 7.79
CA GLN A 315 17.71 4.54 7.15
C GLN A 315 18.58 5.45 6.30
N ASN A 316 19.69 5.95 6.87
CA ASN A 316 20.62 6.81 6.14
C ASN A 316 21.29 6.08 4.98
N VAL A 317 21.66 4.80 5.16
CA VAL A 317 22.24 3.99 4.09
C VAL A 317 21.25 3.80 2.94
N GLY A 318 19.97 3.55 3.23
CA GLY A 318 18.91 3.48 2.22
C GLY A 318 18.70 4.81 1.49
N LEU A 319 18.54 5.90 2.24
CA LEU A 319 18.34 7.24 1.66
C LEU A 319 19.51 7.64 0.74
N LEU A 320 20.74 7.47 1.22
CA LEU A 320 21.94 7.83 0.46
C LEU A 320 22.17 6.90 -0.73
N SER A 321 21.86 5.61 -0.63
CA SER A 321 21.97 4.70 -1.77
C SER A 321 20.96 5.08 -2.85
N GLY A 322 19.71 5.40 -2.48
CA GLY A 322 18.68 5.85 -3.42
C GLY A 322 19.06 7.16 -4.11
N PHE A 323 19.54 8.15 -3.35
CA PHE A 323 20.07 9.39 -3.90
C PHE A 323 21.24 9.14 -4.86
N THR A 324 22.18 8.28 -4.45
CA THR A 324 23.36 7.98 -5.28
C THR A 324 22.96 7.30 -6.58
N ILE A 325 22.02 6.35 -6.58
CA ILE A 325 21.54 5.67 -7.79
C ILE A 325 21.00 6.70 -8.80
N ILE A 326 20.08 7.56 -8.36
CA ILE A 326 19.49 8.57 -9.26
C ILE A 326 20.52 9.61 -9.68
N LEU A 327 21.38 10.06 -8.77
CA LEU A 327 22.45 11.00 -9.09
C LEU A 327 23.40 10.44 -10.16
N LEU A 328 23.79 9.17 -10.07
CA LEU A 328 24.63 8.52 -11.07
C LEU A 328 23.90 8.43 -12.42
N ILE A 329 22.62 8.04 -12.43
CA ILE A 329 21.82 8.03 -13.67
C ILE A 329 21.76 9.43 -14.29
N THR A 330 21.51 10.48 -13.49
CA THR A 330 21.46 11.87 -13.96
C THR A 330 22.82 12.38 -14.44
N MET A 331 23.92 12.07 -13.75
CA MET A 331 25.26 12.56 -14.12
C MET A 331 25.79 11.91 -15.40
N TYR A 332 25.63 10.59 -15.53
CA TYR A 332 26.10 9.86 -16.71
C TYR A 332 25.08 9.88 -17.85
N ALA A 333 23.97 10.61 -17.68
CA ALA A 333 22.91 10.74 -18.66
C ALA A 333 23.38 11.10 -20.07
N GLY A 334 24.37 11.99 -20.17
CA GLY A 334 24.93 12.46 -21.45
C GLY A 334 25.96 11.51 -22.07
N GLU A 335 26.48 10.53 -21.31
CA GLU A 335 27.54 9.62 -21.77
C GLU A 335 27.02 8.22 -22.11
N ILE A 336 25.83 7.84 -21.60
CA ILE A 336 25.22 6.54 -21.87
C ILE A 336 24.46 6.61 -23.21
N ASN A 337 25.12 6.16 -24.28
CA ASN A 337 24.50 6.06 -25.60
C ASN A 337 23.65 4.78 -25.70
N LEU A 338 22.37 4.86 -25.30
CA LEU A 338 21.40 3.78 -25.43
C LEU A 338 20.69 3.80 -26.79
N GLY A 339 21.44 3.72 -27.90
CA GLY A 339 20.93 3.33 -29.23
C GLY A 339 19.94 4.25 -29.93
#